data_AF-A0ABD0MKR1-F1
#
_entry.id   AF-A0ABD0MKR1-F1
#
_cell.length_a   1.000
_cell.length_b   1.000
_cell.length_c   1.000
_cell.angle_alpha   90.00
_cell.angle_beta   90.00
_cell.angle_gamma   90.00
#
_symmetry.space_group_name_H-M   'P 1'
#
loop_
_entity.id
_entity.type
_entity.pdbx_description
1 polymer ?
#
loop_
_entity_poly.entity_id
_entity_poly.type
_entity_poly.pdbx_seq_one_letter_code
_entity_poly.pdbx_strand_id
1 'polypeptide(L)'
;MEGDSVILNTGVVINHQERVKWYFSDTRIAQITGDLKKMCTDVQCHEGTERFKDRLKLDQQTGSLTIINSITTDSGAYQVELFRNSKISENIFIVTVH
;
A
#
# COMPACT_ATOMS: atom_id res chain seq x y z
N MET A 1 15.55 -6.36 -10.63
CA MET A 1 15.53 -5.91 -12.02
C MET A 1 14.51 -4.80 -12.08
N GLU A 2 14.95 -3.59 -12.42
CA GLU A 2 14.02 -2.48 -12.66
C GLU A 2 12.99 -2.85 -13.73
N GLY A 3 11.77 -2.34 -13.58
CA GLY A 3 10.65 -2.64 -14.46
C GLY A 3 9.78 -3.81 -13.98
N ASP A 4 10.26 -4.64 -13.04
CA ASP A 4 9.42 -5.70 -12.46
C ASP A 4 8.41 -5.17 -11.45
N SER A 5 7.36 -5.95 -11.21
CA SER A 5 6.38 -5.65 -10.17
C SER A 5 6.78 -6.24 -8.82
N VAL A 6 6.66 -5.44 -7.76
CA VAL A 6 6.86 -5.88 -6.38
C VAL A 6 5.50 -6.01 -5.69
N ILE A 7 5.26 -7.15 -5.04
CA ILE A 7 4.00 -7.42 -4.33
C ILE A 7 4.28 -7.51 -2.84
N LEU A 8 3.62 -6.63 -2.06
CA LEU A 8 3.69 -6.59 -0.61
C LEU A 8 2.43 -7.23 -0.04
N ASN A 9 2.54 -8.51 0.28
CA ASN A 9 1.41 -9.32 0.73
C ASN A 9 1.18 -9.15 2.24
N THR A 10 -0.01 -8.69 2.61
CA THR A 10 -0.42 -8.53 4.02
C THR A 10 -0.70 -9.86 4.72
N GLY A 11 -0.94 -10.94 3.97
CA GLY A 11 -1.22 -12.28 4.49
C GLY A 11 -2.61 -12.43 5.13
N VAL A 12 -3.51 -11.47 4.92
CA VAL A 12 -4.85 -11.46 5.52
C VAL A 12 -5.94 -11.32 4.47
N VAL A 13 -7.16 -11.74 4.83
CA VAL A 13 -8.37 -11.43 4.08
C VAL A 13 -9.12 -10.34 4.82
N ILE A 14 -9.40 -9.24 4.13
CA ILE A 14 -10.08 -8.07 4.70
C ILE A 14 -11.59 -8.10 4.43
N ASN A 15 -12.38 -7.87 5.48
CA ASN A 15 -13.83 -7.74 5.37
C ASN A 15 -14.26 -6.30 5.00
N HIS A 16 -15.56 -6.02 5.02
CA HIS A 16 -16.05 -4.70 4.66
C HIS A 16 -15.61 -3.62 5.65
N GLN A 17 -15.69 -3.86 6.96
CA GLN A 17 -15.44 -2.88 8.02
C GLN A 17 -13.95 -2.58 8.25
N GLU A 18 -13.08 -3.48 7.79
CA GLU A 18 -11.63 -3.38 7.96
C GLU A 18 -11.02 -2.31 7.06
N ARG A 19 -10.04 -1.60 7.60
CA ARG A 19 -9.34 -0.50 6.90
C ARG A 19 -7.88 -0.85 6.76
N VAL A 20 -7.30 -0.48 5.63
CA VAL A 20 -5.89 -0.69 5.34
C VAL A 20 -5.29 0.65 4.94
N LYS A 21 -4.12 0.98 5.48
CA LYS A 21 -3.34 2.14 5.05
C LYS A 21 -1.92 1.72 4.77
N TRP A 22 -1.37 2.23 3.68
CA TRP A 22 0.01 2.03 3.28
C TRP A 22 0.77 3.35 3.34
N TYR A 23 1.98 3.27 3.87
CA TYR A 23 2.89 4.37 4.06
C TYR A 23 4.24 4.06 3.42
N PHE A 24 4.85 5.09 2.85
CA PHE A 24 6.24 5.09 2.41
C PHE A 24 6.89 6.35 2.97
N SER A 25 7.94 6.22 3.79
CA SER A 25 8.58 7.35 4.47
C SER A 25 7.56 8.27 5.17
N ASP A 26 6.72 7.69 6.04
CA ASP A 26 5.63 8.36 6.79
C ASP A 26 4.52 9.02 5.93
N THR A 27 4.63 8.93 4.61
CA THR A 27 3.65 9.49 3.66
C THR A 27 2.65 8.42 3.28
N ARG A 28 1.34 8.69 3.46
CA ARG A 28 0.29 7.74 3.07
C ARG A 28 0.17 7.67 1.55
N ILE A 29 0.54 6.53 0.98
CA ILE A 29 0.55 6.29 -0.47
C ILE A 29 -0.66 5.52 -0.99
N ALA A 30 -1.36 4.78 -0.13
CA ALA A 30 -2.59 4.08 -0.51
C ALA A 30 -3.47 3.81 0.72
N GLN A 31 -4.79 3.67 0.51
CA GLN A 31 -5.69 3.21 1.58
C GLN A 31 -6.95 2.53 1.05
N ILE A 32 -7.54 1.68 1.89
CA ILE A 32 -8.92 1.17 1.79
C ILE A 32 -9.69 1.64 3.03
N THR A 33 -10.88 2.22 2.81
CA THR A 33 -11.80 2.63 3.88
C THR A 33 -12.92 1.60 4.08
N GLY A 34 -13.36 1.43 5.33
CA GLY A 34 -14.22 0.31 5.74
C GLY A 34 -15.73 0.46 5.46
N ASP A 35 -16.20 1.63 5.06
CA ASP A 35 -17.66 1.82 4.90
C ASP A 35 -18.11 1.54 3.46
N LEU A 36 -17.31 1.96 2.49
CA LEU A 36 -17.63 1.85 1.05
C LEU A 36 -16.54 1.13 0.24
N LYS A 37 -15.54 0.51 0.92
CA LYS A 37 -14.30 0.04 0.29
C LYS A 37 -13.70 1.05 -0.69
N LYS A 38 -13.90 2.36 -0.41
CA LYS A 38 -13.29 3.42 -1.21
C LYS A 38 -11.80 3.29 -1.07
N MET A 39 -11.15 3.28 -2.22
CA MET A 39 -9.72 3.13 -2.35
C MET A 39 -9.15 4.40 -2.96
N CYS A 40 -7.97 4.77 -2.49
CA CYS A 40 -7.11 5.66 -3.24
C CYS A 40 -5.70 5.09 -3.27
N THR A 41 -4.95 5.51 -4.27
CA THR A 41 -3.52 5.27 -4.42
C THR A 41 -2.87 6.59 -4.80
N ASP A 42 -1.55 6.69 -4.64
CA ASP A 42 -0.74 7.77 -5.20
C ASP A 42 -1.35 9.16 -4.97
N VAL A 43 -1.42 9.99 -6.01
CA VAL A 43 -1.88 11.36 -5.96
C VAL A 43 -3.34 11.48 -5.56
N GLN A 44 -4.13 10.41 -5.73
CA GLN A 44 -5.52 10.37 -5.25
C GLN A 44 -5.59 10.29 -3.72
N CYS A 45 -4.54 9.79 -3.08
CA CYS A 45 -4.45 9.64 -1.62
C CYS A 45 -3.71 10.79 -0.93
N HIS A 46 -2.67 11.32 -1.58
CA HIS A 46 -1.84 12.39 -1.05
C HIS A 46 -1.08 13.12 -2.17
N GLU A 47 -1.23 14.44 -2.24
CA GLU A 47 -0.37 15.30 -3.08
C GLU A 47 1.09 15.15 -2.66
N GLY A 48 2.04 15.05 -3.60
CA GLY A 48 3.45 14.74 -3.28
C GLY A 48 3.86 13.27 -3.46
N THR A 49 2.93 12.42 -3.91
CA THR A 49 3.21 11.00 -4.22
C THR A 49 3.26 10.72 -5.73
N GLU A 50 3.51 11.75 -6.56
CA GLU A 50 3.54 11.69 -8.02
C GLU A 50 4.55 10.66 -8.54
N ARG A 51 5.61 10.39 -7.77
CA ARG A 51 6.57 9.31 -8.07
C ARG A 51 5.90 7.96 -8.28
N PHE A 52 4.78 7.70 -7.61
CA PHE A 52 4.03 6.44 -7.64
C PHE A 52 2.81 6.48 -8.58
N LYS A 53 2.60 7.62 -9.26
CA LYS A 53 1.42 7.85 -10.10
C LYS A 53 1.24 6.71 -11.11
N ASP A 54 0.03 6.14 -11.12
CA ASP A 54 -0.39 5.03 -12.00
C ASP A 54 0.39 3.71 -11.80
N ARG A 55 1.25 3.61 -10.78
CA ARG A 55 2.10 2.44 -10.50
C ARG A 55 1.67 1.63 -9.28
N LEU A 56 0.84 2.20 -8.40
CA LEU A 56 0.32 1.48 -7.23
C LEU A 56 -1.01 0.81 -7.55
N LYS A 57 -1.12 -0.47 -7.20
CA LYS A 57 -2.40 -1.19 -7.17
C LYS A 57 -2.61 -1.75 -5.78
N LEU A 58 -3.78 -1.50 -5.21
CA LEU A 58 -4.15 -2.01 -3.89
C LEU A 58 -5.28 -3.04 -4.06
N ASP A 59 -5.07 -4.23 -3.51
CA ASP A 59 -6.03 -5.32 -3.60
C ASP A 59 -7.14 -5.17 -2.55
N GLN A 60 -8.40 -5.10 -2.97
CA GLN A 60 -9.55 -4.85 -2.08
C GLN A 60 -9.97 -6.04 -1.22
N GLN A 61 -9.44 -7.23 -1.47
CA GLN A 61 -9.76 -8.46 -0.72
C GLN A 61 -8.72 -8.76 0.35
N THR A 62 -7.47 -8.38 0.13
CA THR A 62 -6.34 -8.69 1.02
C THR A 62 -5.71 -7.44 1.62
N GLY A 63 -5.85 -6.29 0.97
CA GLY A 63 -5.11 -5.08 1.31
C GLY A 63 -3.65 -5.09 0.85
N SER A 64 -3.25 -6.06 0.03
CA SER A 64 -1.89 -6.16 -0.51
C SER A 64 -1.60 -5.04 -1.50
N LEU A 65 -0.40 -4.46 -1.42
CA LEU A 65 0.06 -3.40 -2.30
C LEU A 65 0.98 -3.97 -3.37
N THR A 66 0.70 -3.66 -4.63
CA THR A 66 1.56 -3.95 -5.77
C THR A 66 2.15 -2.66 -6.32
N ILE A 67 3.47 -2.62 -6.46
CA ILE A 67 4.22 -1.55 -7.12
C ILE A 67 4.61 -2.06 -8.50
N ILE A 68 4.03 -1.49 -9.54
CA ILE A 68 4.28 -1.88 -10.94
C ILE A 68 5.44 -1.05 -11.49
N ASN A 69 6.22 -1.66 -12.38
CA ASN A 69 7.37 -1.01 -13.01
C ASN A 69 8.26 -0.37 -11.95
N SER A 70 8.66 -1.17 -10.95
CA SER A 70 9.45 -0.70 -9.82
C SER A 70 10.84 -0.27 -10.30
N ILE A 71 11.33 0.84 -9.75
CA ILE A 71 12.66 1.39 -10.04
C ILE A 71 13.47 1.47 -8.76
N THR A 72 14.79 1.61 -8.88
CA THR A 72 15.71 1.68 -7.72
C THR A 72 15.28 2.69 -6.65
N THR A 73 14.70 3.82 -7.04
CA THR A 73 14.21 4.85 -6.10
C THR A 73 13.00 4.42 -5.28
N ASP A 74 12.27 3.37 -5.69
CA ASP A 74 11.18 2.72 -4.93
C ASP A 74 11.70 1.79 -3.83
N SER A 75 13.00 1.60 -3.72
CA SER A 75 13.57 0.92 -2.55
C SER A 75 13.29 1.73 -1.29
N GLY A 76 12.97 1.03 -0.20
CA GLY A 76 12.69 1.66 1.09
C GLY A 76 11.78 0.82 1.97
N ALA A 77 11.45 1.39 3.12
CA ALA A 77 10.52 0.80 4.08
C ALA A 77 9.07 1.19 3.74
N TYR A 78 8.24 0.18 3.55
CA TYR A 78 6.80 0.31 3.36
C TYR A 78 6.09 -0.19 4.60
N GLN A 79 5.30 0.66 5.23
CA GLN A 79 4.52 0.28 6.41
C GLN A 79 3.06 0.10 6.04
N VAL A 80 2.45 -0.96 6.55
CA VAL A 80 1.01 -1.19 6.47
C VAL A 80 0.39 -1.15 7.86
N GLU A 81 -0.73 -0.44 7.98
CA GLU A 81 -1.60 -0.45 9.15
C GLU A 81 -2.92 -1.11 8.79
N LEU A 82 -3.27 -2.19 9.49
CA LEU A 82 -4.53 -2.90 9.39
C LEU A 82 -5.40 -2.60 10.60
N PHE A 83 -6.55 -1.99 10.37
CA PHE A 83 -7.54 -1.67 11.41
C PHE A 83 -8.64 -2.73 11.40
N ARG A 84 -8.71 -3.53 12.47
CA ARG A 84 -9.63 -4.67 12.59
C ARG A 84 -10.22 -4.75 14.00
N ASN A 85 -11.55 -4.70 14.13
CA ASN A 85 -12.26 -4.84 15.41
C ASN A 85 -11.68 -3.95 16.54
N SER A 86 -11.41 -2.68 16.22
CA SER A 86 -10.77 -1.69 17.12
C SER A 86 -9.31 -1.99 17.51
N LYS A 87 -8.66 -2.95 16.85
CA LYS A 87 -7.22 -3.21 16.97
C LYS A 87 -6.50 -2.71 15.73
N ILE A 88 -5.23 -2.33 15.92
CA ILE A 88 -4.31 -1.95 14.86
C ILE A 88 -3.22 -3.02 14.82
N SER A 89 -2.99 -3.58 13.64
CA SER A 89 -1.83 -4.42 13.36
C SER A 89 -0.93 -3.69 12.38
N GLU A 90 0.37 -3.70 12.65
CA GLU A 90 1.37 -3.03 11.84
C GLU A 90 2.36 -4.04 11.28
N ASN A 91 2.79 -3.84 10.04
CA ASN A 91 3.87 -4.61 9.45
C ASN A 91 4.73 -3.70 8.54
N ILE A 92 6.02 -3.99 8.47
CA ILE A 92 6.99 -3.24 7.68
C ILE A 92 7.62 -4.18 6.65
N PHE A 93 7.57 -3.77 5.39
CA PHE A 93 8.22 -4.45 4.27
C PHE A 93 9.43 -3.63 3.84
N ILE A 94 10.60 -4.27 3.81
CA ILE A 94 11.80 -3.66 3.24
C ILE A 94 11.90 -4.08 1.78
N VAL A 95 11.77 -3.12 0.88
CA VAL A 95 11.87 -3.33 -0.56
C VAL A 95 13.25 -2.88 -1.02
N THR A 96 13.92 -3.73 -1.80
CA THR A 96 15.18 -3.40 -2.47
C THR A 96 15.03 -3.78 -3.94
N VAL A 97 15.12 -2.78 -4.80
CA VAL A 97 15.12 -2.95 -6.26
C VAL A 97 16.56 -2.78 -6.73
N HIS A 98 17.01 -3.74 -7.55
CA HIS A 98 18.33 -3.76 -8.20
C HIS A 98 18.19 -3.58 -9.71
#